data_AF-A0A915AIL1-F1
#
_entry.id   AF-A0A915AIL1-F1
#
_cell.length_a   1.000
_cell.length_b   1.000
_cell.length_c   1.000
_cell.angle_alpha   90.00
_cell.angle_beta   90.00
_cell.angle_gamma   90.00
#
_symmetry.space_group_name_H-M   'P 1'
#
loop_
_entity.id
_entity.type
_entity.pdbx_description
1 polymer ?
#
loop_
_entity_poly.entity_id
_entity_poly.type
_entity_poly.pdbx_seq_one_letter_code
_entity_poly.pdbx_strand_id
1 'polypeptide(L)'
;MFRHPNSTPSRPSGQDSGSLKPPKAPDRPLVPYMRFSRKMWAKVRSEHPDSQLWDIGKVIGQMWRDAPESEKAIYQQEYEIEKTEYEKALKAYHNSTAYQQYLSAKNRAKMADKSNTVGGVIASGRGRLDMGGVVIQPVEDEEVGDLSSRRVAAVRFDRNHRLIAELFNGNVVTDTRTIVAQSRIDMLKKQAHSLALHQSKLEDELKKLNDVFQEKKRQMETSSEEFAARLKKVCEEKPQVNEAKYASMVEDWSNKMLRAYEDYKIKQEAIRAKQLVEREQLAEETPILYSLTVGDTSPSPKRKEVDDASPMDTRENKDKIEDPEPASVTEEAGKPAVPDASSNNVDEETQPPSGAETENQEAVPATEEVSTTA
;
A
#
# COMPACT_ATOMS: atom_id res chain seq x y z
N MET A 1 19.78 -4.43 47.18
CA MET A 1 19.08 -5.37 46.28
C MET A 1 17.62 -5.50 46.71
N PHE A 2 16.66 -5.09 45.90
CA PHE A 2 15.22 -5.30 46.18
C PHE A 2 14.59 -6.16 45.08
N ARG A 3 13.85 -7.20 45.48
CA ARG A 3 13.22 -8.16 44.56
C ARG A 3 12.07 -7.51 43.79
N HIS A 4 11.86 -7.96 42.56
CA HIS A 4 10.61 -7.70 41.84
C HIS A 4 9.41 -8.28 42.62
N PRO A 5 8.23 -7.64 42.57
CA PRO A 5 7.03 -8.22 43.17
C PRO A 5 6.65 -9.50 42.42
N ASN A 6 6.90 -10.64 43.05
CA ASN A 6 6.60 -11.94 42.46
C ASN A 6 5.08 -12.10 42.41
N SER A 7 4.52 -12.42 41.24
CA SER A 7 3.07 -12.51 41.07
C SER A 7 2.51 -13.67 41.91
N THR A 8 1.78 -13.35 42.98
CA THR A 8 1.20 -14.35 43.87
C THR A 8 0.09 -15.10 43.15
N PRO A 9 0.16 -16.45 42.99
CA PRO A 9 -0.91 -17.21 42.38
C PRO A 9 -2.17 -17.11 43.26
N SER A 10 -3.25 -16.57 42.70
CA SER A 10 -4.50 -16.43 43.45
C SER A 10 -5.08 -17.81 43.79
N ARG A 11 -5.36 -18.01 45.07
CA ARG A 11 -6.00 -19.21 45.64
C ARG A 11 -7.30 -19.53 44.89
N PRO A 12 -7.52 -20.77 44.41
CA PRO A 12 -8.73 -21.12 43.69
C PRO A 12 -9.95 -21.13 44.63
N SER A 13 -10.76 -20.08 44.55
CA SER A 13 -12.03 -19.97 45.26
C SER A 13 -13.19 -20.50 44.38
N GLY A 14 -13.87 -21.55 44.84
CA GLY A 14 -15.17 -21.99 44.32
C GLY A 14 -15.17 -22.55 42.89
N GLN A 15 -15.40 -23.85 42.75
CA GLN A 15 -15.86 -24.41 41.48
C GLN A 15 -17.34 -24.03 41.30
N ASP A 16 -17.64 -23.16 40.35
CA ASP A 16 -19.01 -22.90 39.87
C ASP A 16 -19.11 -23.35 38.41
N SER A 17 -19.24 -24.66 38.23
CA SER A 17 -19.02 -25.37 36.97
C SER A 17 -20.23 -25.34 36.03
N GLY A 18 -20.80 -24.16 35.81
CA GLY A 18 -21.93 -23.93 34.89
C GLY A 18 -21.82 -22.68 34.01
N SER A 19 -20.94 -21.74 34.34
CA SER A 19 -20.79 -20.51 33.54
C SER A 19 -19.71 -20.65 32.45
N LEU A 20 -20.12 -20.49 31.18
CA LEU A 20 -19.17 -20.27 30.08
C LEU A 20 -18.37 -18.99 30.40
N LYS A 21 -17.06 -19.13 30.55
CA LYS A 21 -16.18 -17.95 30.68
C LYS A 21 -16.18 -17.20 29.34
N PRO A 22 -16.19 -15.85 29.35
CA PRO A 22 -16.00 -15.11 28.11
C PRO A 22 -14.65 -15.53 27.49
N PRO A 23 -14.56 -15.68 26.16
CA PRO A 23 -13.27 -15.79 25.49
C PRO A 23 -12.39 -14.59 25.85
N LYS A 24 -11.06 -14.74 25.79
CA LYS A 24 -10.16 -13.62 26.11
C LYS A 24 -10.27 -12.55 25.01
N ALA A 25 -10.71 -11.36 25.38
CA ALA A 25 -10.70 -10.21 24.48
C ALA A 25 -9.26 -9.86 24.04
N PRO A 26 -9.06 -9.33 22.82
CA PRO A 26 -7.76 -8.79 22.40
C PRO A 26 -7.24 -7.75 23.39
N ASP A 27 -5.93 -7.72 23.62
CA ASP A 27 -5.31 -6.69 24.47
C ASP A 27 -5.10 -5.39 23.68
N ARG A 28 -5.17 -4.24 24.36
CA ARG A 28 -5.17 -2.94 23.67
C ARG A 28 -3.75 -2.56 23.21
N PRO A 29 -3.61 -1.99 22.00
CA PRO A 29 -2.32 -1.55 21.48
C PRO A 29 -1.73 -0.47 22.38
N LEU A 30 -0.44 -0.57 22.68
CA LEU A 30 0.22 0.35 23.58
C LEU A 30 0.44 1.71 22.88
N VAL A 31 0.00 2.81 23.51
CA VAL A 31 0.15 4.16 22.94
C VAL A 31 1.64 4.55 22.77
N PRO A 32 2.01 5.40 21.80
CA PRO A 32 3.41 5.64 21.40
C PRO A 32 4.34 6.02 22.55
N TYR A 33 3.94 6.99 23.39
CA TYR A 33 4.69 7.39 24.58
C TYR A 33 4.91 6.23 25.57
N MET A 34 3.98 5.29 25.67
CA MET A 34 4.10 4.13 26.55
C MET A 34 5.01 3.03 25.95
N ARG A 35 5.21 2.99 24.62
CA ARG A 35 6.25 2.18 23.97
C ARG A 35 7.63 2.74 24.25
N PHE A 36 7.80 4.02 23.93
CA PHE A 36 9.04 4.77 24.16
C PHE A 36 9.44 4.70 25.64
N SER A 37 8.52 4.98 26.56
CA SER A 37 8.85 4.95 27.99
C SER A 37 9.25 3.58 28.49
N ARG A 38 8.62 2.47 28.05
CA ARG A 38 9.08 1.10 28.38
C ARG A 38 10.51 0.83 27.89
N LYS A 39 10.83 1.22 26.66
CA LYS A 39 12.15 1.05 26.03
C LYS A 39 13.22 1.88 26.75
N MET A 40 12.91 3.14 27.06
CA MET A 40 13.82 4.05 27.77
C MET A 40 13.91 3.77 29.27
N TRP A 41 12.92 3.11 29.89
CA TRP A 41 12.93 2.78 31.33
C TRP A 41 14.13 1.92 31.73
N ALA A 42 14.51 0.95 30.89
CA ALA A 42 15.69 0.13 31.13
C ALA A 42 16.97 0.98 31.10
N LYS A 43 17.12 1.82 30.07
CA LYS A 43 18.28 2.68 29.85
C LYS A 43 18.45 3.73 30.96
N VAL A 44 17.43 4.56 31.18
CA VAL A 44 17.46 5.65 32.18
C VAL A 44 17.64 5.08 33.59
N ARG A 45 17.15 3.87 33.88
CA ARG A 45 17.38 3.20 35.18
C ARG A 45 18.78 2.58 35.31
N SER A 46 19.44 2.20 34.22
CA SER A 46 20.86 1.82 34.27
C SER A 46 21.79 3.04 34.39
N GLU A 47 21.40 4.19 33.83
CA GLU A 47 22.14 5.45 33.92
C GLU A 47 21.93 6.15 35.28
N HIS A 48 20.77 5.93 35.91
CA HIS A 48 20.41 6.47 37.22
C HIS A 48 19.85 5.37 38.17
N PRO A 49 20.69 4.44 38.64
CA PRO A 49 20.25 3.28 39.44
C PRO A 49 19.66 3.66 40.81
N ASP A 50 20.14 4.75 41.41
CA ASP A 50 19.71 5.23 42.73
C ASP A 50 18.56 6.25 42.67
N SER A 51 18.15 6.69 41.47
CA SER A 51 17.06 7.64 41.30
C SER A 51 15.69 7.01 41.55
N GLN A 52 14.80 7.77 42.17
CA GLN A 52 13.46 7.30 42.52
C GLN A 52 12.57 7.18 41.26
N LEU A 53 11.61 6.24 41.28
CA LEU A 53 10.84 5.87 40.07
C LEU A 53 10.08 7.05 39.44
N TRP A 54 9.65 8.03 40.23
CA TRP A 54 8.98 9.23 39.71
C TRP A 54 9.96 10.18 38.99
N ASP A 55 11.24 10.22 39.37
CA ASP A 55 12.26 11.05 38.71
C ASP A 55 12.74 10.41 37.42
N ILE A 56 12.89 9.08 37.39
CA ILE A 56 13.04 8.32 36.15
C ILE A 56 11.88 8.62 35.18
N GLY A 57 10.64 8.68 35.68
CA GLY A 57 9.47 9.09 34.91
C GLY A 57 9.54 10.52 34.37
N LYS A 58 10.04 11.49 35.14
CA LYS A 58 10.27 12.88 34.69
C LYS A 58 11.31 12.94 33.57
N VAL A 59 12.44 12.24 33.71
CA VAL A 59 13.51 12.20 32.71
C VAL A 59 12.99 11.62 31.40
N ILE A 60 12.30 10.48 31.44
CA ILE A 60 11.71 9.85 30.24
C ILE A 60 10.65 10.75 29.60
N GLY A 61 9.83 11.44 30.40
CA GLY A 61 8.86 12.42 29.90
C GLY A 61 9.51 13.63 29.22
N GLN A 62 10.69 14.06 29.68
CA GLN A 62 11.48 15.10 29.02
C GLN A 62 12.12 14.57 27.72
N MET A 63 12.76 13.39 27.75
CA MET A 63 13.33 12.77 26.56
C MET A 63 12.29 12.55 25.45
N TRP A 64 11.02 12.26 25.79
CA TRP A 64 9.95 12.18 24.79
C TRP A 64 9.57 13.53 24.17
N ARG A 65 9.62 14.63 24.94
CA ARG A 65 9.41 15.97 24.38
C ARG A 65 10.51 16.33 23.39
N ASP A 66 11.75 16.11 23.81
CA ASP A 66 12.96 16.53 23.08
C ASP A 66 13.35 15.58 21.93
N ALA A 67 12.79 14.36 21.88
CA ALA A 67 13.01 13.41 20.79
C ALA A 67 12.60 14.00 19.43
N PRO A 68 13.34 13.72 18.34
CA PRO A 68 13.00 14.23 17.01
C PRO A 68 11.71 13.61 16.50
N GLU A 69 10.97 14.35 15.67
CA GLU A 69 9.68 13.91 15.15
C GLU A 69 9.79 12.65 14.27
N SER A 70 10.96 12.42 13.66
CA SER A 70 11.28 11.18 12.95
C SER A 70 11.33 9.94 13.86
N GLU A 71 11.78 10.06 15.12
CA GLU A 71 11.72 8.95 16.08
C GLU A 71 10.30 8.78 16.65
N LYS A 72 9.60 9.88 16.95
CA LYS A 72 8.20 9.85 17.38
C LYS A 72 7.29 9.18 16.34
N ALA A 73 7.51 9.48 15.05
CA ALA A 73 6.79 8.90 13.93
C ALA A 73 6.90 7.37 13.85
N ILE A 74 8.04 6.78 14.22
CA ILE A 74 8.21 5.31 14.24
C ILE A 74 7.25 4.69 15.26
N TYR A 75 7.24 5.17 16.51
CA TYR A 75 6.34 4.63 17.54
C TYR A 75 4.86 4.97 17.27
N GLN A 76 4.58 6.05 16.52
CA GLN A 76 3.23 6.37 16.01
C GLN A 76 2.79 5.35 14.94
N GLN A 77 3.66 5.05 13.96
CA GLN A 77 3.39 4.07 12.90
C GLN A 77 3.22 2.65 13.46
N GLU A 78 4.08 2.22 14.39
CA GLU A 78 3.92 0.96 15.14
C GLU A 78 2.56 0.88 15.85
N TYR A 79 2.16 1.97 16.51
CA TYR A 79 0.87 2.03 17.20
C TYR A 79 -0.32 2.00 16.24
N GLU A 80 -0.23 2.66 15.08
CA GLU A 80 -1.29 2.64 14.07
C GLU A 80 -1.46 1.25 13.44
N ILE A 81 -0.36 0.56 13.13
CA ILE A 81 -0.38 -0.83 12.64
C ILE A 81 -1.07 -1.73 13.68
N GLU A 82 -0.57 -1.79 14.92
CA GLU A 82 -1.18 -2.61 15.98
C GLU A 82 -2.62 -2.19 16.31
N LYS A 83 -2.99 -0.92 16.10
CA LYS A 83 -4.38 -0.46 16.26
C LYS A 83 -5.29 -1.04 15.17
N THR A 84 -4.87 -1.07 13.91
CA THR A 84 -5.66 -1.74 12.85
C THR A 84 -5.79 -3.24 13.09
N GLU A 85 -4.73 -3.89 13.59
CA GLU A 85 -4.77 -5.31 13.98
C GLU A 85 -5.69 -5.55 15.18
N TYR A 86 -5.63 -4.72 16.22
CA TYR A 86 -6.53 -4.78 17.37
C TYR A 86 -8.00 -4.58 16.95
N GLU A 87 -8.30 -3.60 16.09
CA GLU A 87 -9.67 -3.39 15.60
C GLU A 87 -10.17 -4.58 14.76
N LYS A 88 -9.30 -5.20 13.95
CA LYS A 88 -9.59 -6.43 13.20
C LYS A 88 -9.81 -7.62 14.14
N ALA A 89 -8.97 -7.79 15.14
CA ALA A 89 -9.07 -8.83 16.16
C ALA A 89 -10.31 -8.65 17.05
N LEU A 90 -10.70 -7.41 17.36
CA LEU A 90 -11.90 -7.11 18.15
C LEU A 90 -13.18 -7.39 17.37
N LYS A 91 -13.21 -7.07 16.06
CA LYS A 91 -14.29 -7.47 15.15
C LYS A 91 -14.39 -9.00 15.04
N ALA A 92 -13.27 -9.70 14.86
CA ALA A 92 -13.22 -11.16 14.83
C ALA A 92 -13.65 -11.80 16.15
N TYR A 93 -13.23 -11.23 17.30
CA TYR A 93 -13.66 -11.63 18.64
C TYR A 93 -15.17 -11.51 18.82
N HIS A 94 -15.77 -10.37 18.43
CA HIS A 94 -17.21 -10.16 18.50
C HIS A 94 -18.01 -11.05 17.54
N ASN A 95 -17.43 -11.40 16.39
CA ASN A 95 -18.03 -12.36 15.44
C ASN A 95 -17.73 -13.83 15.78
N SER A 96 -16.96 -14.12 16.83
CA SER A 96 -16.60 -15.50 17.17
C SER A 96 -17.80 -16.24 17.77
N THR A 97 -18.00 -17.49 17.32
CA THR A 97 -19.06 -18.37 17.82
C THR A 97 -19.02 -18.53 19.34
N ALA A 98 -17.83 -18.64 19.93
CA ALA A 98 -17.65 -18.71 21.37
C ALA A 98 -18.10 -17.44 22.12
N TYR A 99 -17.91 -16.24 21.54
CA TYR A 99 -18.42 -15.01 22.15
C TYR A 99 -19.93 -14.87 21.99
N GLN A 100 -20.48 -15.27 20.84
CA GLN A 100 -21.93 -15.32 20.60
C GLN A 100 -22.64 -16.33 21.54
N GLN A 101 -22.05 -17.51 21.74
CA GLN A 101 -22.49 -18.52 22.71
C GLN A 101 -22.40 -18.00 24.15
N TYR A 102 -21.33 -17.28 24.51
CA TYR A 102 -21.22 -16.61 25.82
C TYR A 102 -22.35 -15.58 26.01
N LEU A 103 -22.66 -14.75 25.00
CA LEU A 103 -23.76 -13.79 25.07
C LEU A 103 -25.13 -14.49 25.18
N SER A 104 -25.38 -15.56 24.41
CA SER A 104 -26.65 -16.30 24.48
C SER A 104 -26.80 -17.05 25.82
N ALA A 105 -25.73 -17.62 26.37
CA ALA A 105 -25.72 -18.22 27.70
C ALA A 105 -25.95 -17.16 28.81
N LYS A 106 -25.28 -16.01 28.73
CA LYS A 106 -25.44 -14.90 29.67
C LYS A 106 -26.85 -14.30 29.66
N ASN A 107 -27.47 -14.23 28.48
CA ASN A 107 -28.86 -13.78 28.35
C ASN A 107 -29.86 -14.85 28.84
N ARG A 108 -29.60 -16.15 28.60
CA ARG A 108 -30.37 -17.26 29.18
C ARG A 108 -30.31 -17.26 30.72
N ALA A 109 -29.12 -17.08 31.32
CA ALA A 109 -28.96 -16.98 32.76
C ALA A 109 -29.76 -15.80 33.35
N LYS A 110 -29.65 -14.60 32.76
CA LYS A 110 -30.45 -13.42 33.17
C LYS A 110 -31.97 -13.63 33.07
N MET A 111 -32.43 -14.48 32.15
CA MET A 111 -33.85 -14.85 32.04
C MET A 111 -34.23 -15.91 33.08
N ALA A 112 -33.34 -16.85 33.41
CA ALA A 112 -33.55 -17.83 34.47
C ALA A 112 -33.64 -17.16 35.86
N ASP A 113 -32.76 -16.21 36.17
CA ASP A 113 -32.84 -15.39 37.39
C ASP A 113 -34.16 -14.61 37.48
N LYS A 114 -34.69 -14.17 36.34
CA LYS A 114 -36.03 -13.53 36.25
C LYS A 114 -37.18 -14.51 36.45
N SER A 115 -36.99 -15.76 36.04
CA SER A 115 -37.99 -16.83 36.09
C SER A 115 -38.09 -17.54 37.44
N ASN A 116 -37.13 -17.33 38.35
CA ASN A 116 -37.10 -18.03 39.65
C ASN A 116 -38.01 -17.36 40.71
N THR A 117 -38.71 -16.28 40.37
CA THR A 117 -39.76 -15.69 41.20
C THR A 117 -41.10 -16.37 40.92
N VAL A 118 -41.34 -17.47 41.64
CA VAL A 118 -42.63 -18.20 41.76
C VAL A 118 -43.13 -18.91 40.48
N GLY A 119 -43.05 -20.25 40.48
CA GLY A 119 -43.90 -21.13 39.67
C GLY A 119 -43.20 -21.99 38.60
N GLY A 120 -42.58 -23.11 38.99
CA GLY A 120 -41.81 -23.95 38.05
C GLY A 120 -41.48 -25.37 38.48
N VAL A 121 -42.38 -26.10 39.16
CA VAL A 121 -42.10 -27.45 39.74
C VAL A 121 -43.08 -28.53 39.24
N ILE A 122 -43.65 -28.39 38.03
CA ILE A 122 -44.59 -29.37 37.44
C ILE A 122 -44.24 -29.67 35.97
N ALA A 123 -43.05 -30.23 35.73
CA ALA A 123 -42.61 -30.68 34.41
C ALA A 123 -41.53 -31.79 34.48
N SER A 124 -41.64 -32.74 35.42
CA SER A 124 -40.67 -33.85 35.55
C SER A 124 -41.35 -35.10 36.10
N GLY A 125 -41.93 -35.92 35.21
CA GLY A 125 -42.63 -37.13 35.64
C GLY A 125 -43.46 -37.84 34.56
N ARG A 126 -42.80 -38.40 33.53
CA ARG A 126 -43.25 -39.58 32.75
C ARG A 126 -42.22 -40.00 31.69
N GLY A 127 -41.07 -40.51 32.15
CA GLY A 127 -40.20 -41.31 31.29
C GLY A 127 -40.74 -42.74 31.22
N ARG A 128 -41.19 -43.19 30.04
CA ARG A 128 -41.46 -44.61 29.74
C ARG A 128 -40.35 -45.10 28.82
N LEU A 129 -39.39 -45.81 29.40
CA LEU A 129 -38.40 -46.57 28.64
C LEU A 129 -39.05 -47.83 28.07
N ASP A 130 -38.81 -48.09 26.79
CA ASP A 130 -38.75 -49.45 26.25
C ASP A 130 -37.82 -49.49 25.01
N MET A 131 -37.42 -50.70 24.65
CA MET A 131 -36.25 -51.10 23.86
C MET A 131 -36.00 -50.42 22.50
N GLY A 132 -34.75 -49.97 22.32
CA GLY A 132 -33.82 -50.65 21.42
C GLY A 132 -34.01 -50.52 19.91
N GLY A 133 -33.72 -49.35 19.33
CA GLY A 133 -33.49 -49.20 17.89
C GLY A 133 -32.65 -47.97 17.56
N VAL A 134 -31.56 -48.12 16.79
CA VAL A 134 -30.77 -46.99 16.29
C VAL A 134 -31.45 -46.42 15.05
N VAL A 135 -32.40 -45.51 15.26
CA VAL A 135 -32.95 -44.66 14.21
C VAL A 135 -32.09 -43.41 14.11
N ILE A 136 -31.38 -43.26 12.98
CA ILE A 136 -30.75 -41.99 12.63
C ILE A 136 -31.89 -41.04 12.23
N GLN A 137 -32.36 -40.20 13.16
CA GLN A 137 -33.21 -39.08 12.79
C GLN A 137 -32.43 -38.16 11.84
N PRO A 138 -33.07 -37.59 10.80
CA PRO A 138 -32.49 -36.42 10.16
C PRO A 138 -32.30 -35.34 11.22
N VAL A 139 -31.24 -34.52 11.08
CA VAL A 139 -31.08 -33.36 11.95
C VAL A 139 -32.24 -32.42 11.63
N GLU A 140 -33.20 -32.33 12.56
CA GLU A 140 -34.16 -31.23 12.57
C GLU A 140 -33.34 -29.94 12.70
N ASP A 141 -33.45 -29.04 11.71
CA ASP A 141 -32.73 -27.77 11.74
C ASP A 141 -33.03 -27.05 13.05
N GLU A 142 -32.00 -26.67 13.84
CA GLU A 142 -32.18 -25.85 15.03
C GLU A 142 -32.62 -24.44 14.59
N GLU A 143 -33.91 -24.25 14.32
CA GLU A 143 -34.53 -22.96 14.09
C GLU A 143 -34.33 -22.11 15.35
N VAL A 144 -33.37 -21.16 15.28
CA VAL A 144 -32.68 -20.64 16.47
C VAL A 144 -33.56 -19.73 17.33
N GLY A 145 -34.38 -20.37 18.17
CA GLY A 145 -34.96 -19.77 19.36
C GLY A 145 -35.97 -18.66 19.10
N ASP A 146 -36.72 -18.74 18.01
CA ASP A 146 -37.78 -17.75 17.73
C ASP A 146 -38.79 -17.73 18.89
N LEU A 147 -39.14 -16.53 19.34
CA LEU A 147 -39.90 -16.37 20.59
C LEU A 147 -41.35 -16.82 20.35
N SER A 148 -41.63 -18.08 20.68
CA SER A 148 -42.96 -18.71 20.59
C SER A 148 -44.08 -17.70 20.83
N SER A 149 -45.05 -17.64 19.91
CA SER A 149 -46.12 -16.65 19.88
C SER A 149 -46.83 -16.45 21.23
N ARG A 150 -46.96 -17.52 22.02
CA ARG A 150 -47.46 -17.52 23.41
C ARG A 150 -46.63 -16.64 24.35
N ARG A 151 -45.30 -16.68 24.29
CA ARG A 151 -44.38 -15.85 25.08
C ARG A 151 -44.41 -14.39 24.62
N VAL A 152 -44.48 -14.14 23.31
CA VAL A 152 -44.64 -12.77 22.77
C VAL A 152 -45.99 -12.17 23.20
N ALA A 153 -47.07 -12.96 23.18
CA ALA A 153 -48.37 -12.56 23.68
C ALA A 153 -48.34 -12.24 25.19
N ALA A 154 -47.69 -13.07 26.01
CA ALA A 154 -47.52 -12.81 27.45
C ALA A 154 -46.74 -11.52 27.74
N VAL A 155 -45.60 -11.30 27.07
CA VAL A 155 -44.81 -10.05 27.25
C VAL A 155 -45.60 -8.82 26.77
N ARG A 156 -46.40 -8.93 25.71
CA ARG A 156 -47.33 -7.86 25.28
C ARG A 156 -48.44 -7.63 26.31
N PHE A 157 -49.00 -8.69 26.89
CA PHE A 157 -50.02 -8.61 27.95
C PHE A 157 -49.50 -7.89 29.18
N ASP A 158 -48.35 -8.29 29.73
CA ASP A 158 -47.73 -7.67 30.91
C ASP A 158 -47.36 -6.21 30.67
N ARG A 159 -46.79 -5.91 29.49
CA ARG A 159 -46.46 -4.54 29.09
C ARG A 159 -47.71 -3.68 29.00
N ASN A 160 -48.77 -4.17 28.36
CA ASN A 160 -50.00 -3.42 28.19
C ASN A 160 -50.71 -3.20 29.54
N HIS A 161 -50.74 -4.20 30.43
CA HIS A 161 -51.28 -4.02 31.79
C HIS A 161 -50.48 -3.00 32.60
N ARG A 162 -49.15 -2.97 32.47
CA ARG A 162 -48.31 -1.93 33.09
C ARG A 162 -48.63 -0.54 32.54
N LEU A 163 -48.74 -0.39 31.22
CA LEU A 163 -49.07 0.90 30.58
C LEU A 163 -50.48 1.39 30.94
N ILE A 164 -51.45 0.49 31.07
CA ILE A 164 -52.81 0.82 31.54
C ILE A 164 -52.80 1.21 33.02
N ALA A 165 -52.04 0.50 33.87
CA ALA A 165 -51.86 0.88 35.28
C ALA A 165 -51.07 2.18 35.47
N GLU A 166 -50.20 2.54 34.54
CA GLU A 166 -49.47 3.81 34.49
C GLU A 166 -50.40 4.97 34.05
N LEU A 167 -51.25 4.74 33.05
CA LEU A 167 -52.26 5.69 32.57
C LEU A 167 -53.36 5.98 33.61
N PHE A 168 -53.80 4.96 34.35
CA PHE A 168 -54.76 5.09 35.45
C PHE A 168 -54.10 5.20 36.83
N ASN A 169 -52.82 5.55 36.89
CA ASN A 169 -52.15 5.85 38.15
C ASN A 169 -52.73 7.13 38.77
N GLY A 170 -52.69 7.26 40.10
CA GLY A 170 -53.17 8.45 40.84
C GLY A 170 -52.35 9.73 40.64
N ASN A 171 -51.41 9.75 39.69
CA ASN A 171 -50.57 10.89 39.37
C ASN A 171 -51.37 11.91 38.55
N VAL A 172 -51.77 13.02 39.18
CA VAL A 172 -52.40 14.15 38.47
C VAL A 172 -51.40 14.78 37.50
N VAL A 173 -51.80 14.97 36.24
CA VAL A 173 -50.99 15.70 35.25
C VAL A 173 -50.87 17.16 35.67
N THR A 174 -49.68 17.57 36.09
CA THR A 174 -49.37 18.97 36.38
C THR A 174 -49.37 19.80 35.09
N ASP A 175 -49.99 20.98 35.09
CA ASP A 175 -49.82 21.91 33.96
C ASP A 175 -48.37 22.42 33.93
N THR A 176 -47.63 22.03 32.90
CA THR A 176 -46.21 22.36 32.70
C THR A 176 -46.00 23.58 31.79
N ARG A 177 -47.05 24.41 31.57
CA ARG A 177 -46.99 25.67 30.80
C ARG A 177 -46.12 26.73 31.49
N THR A 178 -44.80 26.55 31.45
CA THR A 178 -43.84 27.55 31.92
C THR A 178 -43.80 28.74 30.97
N ILE A 179 -44.14 29.94 31.48
CA ILE A 179 -43.90 31.19 30.75
C ILE A 179 -42.39 31.33 30.49
N VAL A 180 -42.00 31.61 29.24
CA VAL A 180 -40.58 31.74 28.88
C VAL A 180 -40.05 33.07 29.42
N ALA A 181 -39.33 33.01 30.54
CA ALA A 181 -38.71 34.19 31.15
C ALA A 181 -37.75 34.90 30.19
N GLN A 182 -37.75 36.24 30.22
CA GLN A 182 -36.94 37.08 29.33
C GLN A 182 -35.44 36.72 29.38
N SER A 183 -34.91 36.40 30.57
CA SER A 183 -33.53 35.93 30.76
C SER A 183 -33.21 34.65 29.97
N ARG A 184 -34.18 33.75 29.78
CA ARG A 184 -34.04 32.54 28.95
C ARG A 184 -34.09 32.88 27.47
N ILE A 185 -34.93 33.83 27.05
CA ILE A 185 -34.95 34.35 25.67
C ILE A 185 -33.59 34.98 25.32
N ASP A 186 -33.03 35.80 26.21
CA ASP A 186 -31.75 36.47 25.96
C ASP A 186 -30.54 35.52 26.07
N MET A 187 -30.63 34.44 26.86
CA MET A 187 -29.68 33.33 26.79
C MET A 187 -29.73 32.61 25.44
N LEU A 188 -30.93 32.30 24.93
CA LEU A 188 -31.11 31.67 23.61
C LEU A 188 -30.60 32.57 22.47
N LYS A 189 -30.85 33.88 22.52
CA LYS A 189 -30.26 34.86 21.57
C LYS A 189 -28.73 34.84 21.61
N LYS A 190 -28.12 34.81 22.81
CA LYS A 190 -26.65 34.71 22.96
C LYS A 190 -26.10 33.40 22.40
N GLN A 191 -26.80 32.28 22.60
CA GLN A 191 -26.42 30.98 22.03
C GLN A 191 -26.53 31.01 20.50
N ALA A 192 -27.62 31.51 19.92
CA ALA A 192 -27.79 31.66 18.48
C ALA A 192 -26.70 32.55 17.85
N HIS A 193 -26.40 33.70 18.45
CA HIS A 193 -25.32 34.59 17.98
C HIS A 193 -23.94 33.93 18.10
N SER A 194 -23.67 33.20 19.20
CA SER A 194 -22.42 32.46 19.37
C SER A 194 -22.25 31.33 18.35
N LEU A 195 -23.34 30.68 17.93
CA LEU A 195 -23.32 29.64 16.89
C LEU A 195 -23.10 30.25 15.50
N ALA A 196 -23.77 31.35 15.17
CA ALA A 196 -23.54 32.07 13.92
C ALA A 196 -22.10 32.60 13.79
N LEU A 197 -21.54 33.11 14.89
CA LEU A 197 -20.13 33.54 14.95
C LEU A 197 -19.15 32.36 14.82
N HIS A 198 -19.51 31.18 15.34
CA HIS A 198 -18.73 29.96 15.14
C HIS A 198 -18.81 29.44 13.70
N GLN A 199 -19.98 29.48 13.07
CA GLN A 199 -20.18 29.15 11.66
C GLN A 199 -19.32 30.05 10.77
N SER A 200 -19.41 31.38 10.95
CA SER A 200 -18.61 32.34 10.20
C SER A 200 -17.10 32.09 10.32
N LYS A 201 -16.61 31.65 11.50
CA LYS A 201 -15.20 31.25 11.66
C LYS A 201 -14.82 29.99 10.88
N LEU A 202 -15.70 28.98 10.84
CA LEU A 202 -15.47 27.77 10.04
C LEU A 202 -15.49 28.07 8.54
N GLU A 203 -16.35 28.99 8.09
CA GLU A 203 -16.38 29.47 6.69
C GLU A 203 -15.08 30.20 6.33
N ASP A 204 -14.58 31.05 7.25
CA ASP A 204 -13.29 31.73 7.15
C ASP A 204 -12.09 30.76 7.11
N GLU A 205 -12.12 29.69 7.91
CA GLU A 205 -11.09 28.64 7.94
C GLU A 205 -11.13 27.77 6.69
N LEU A 206 -12.33 27.39 6.21
CA LEU A 206 -12.54 26.68 4.95
C LEU A 206 -12.00 27.50 3.77
N LYS A 207 -12.27 28.81 3.75
CA LYS A 207 -11.75 29.72 2.73
C LYS A 207 -10.22 29.78 2.76
N LYS A 208 -9.60 29.99 3.92
CA LYS A 208 -8.13 29.98 4.08
C LYS A 208 -7.50 28.66 3.62
N LEU A 209 -8.16 27.53 3.89
CA LEU A 209 -7.72 26.21 3.45
C LEU A 209 -7.82 26.04 1.92
N ASN A 210 -8.89 26.52 1.30
CA ASN A 210 -9.00 26.59 -0.17
C ASN A 210 -7.91 27.48 -0.77
N ASP A 211 -7.68 28.68 -0.21
CA ASP A 211 -6.70 29.63 -0.74
C ASP A 211 -5.27 29.03 -0.70
N VAL A 212 -4.93 28.33 0.40
CA VAL A 212 -3.67 27.56 0.52
C VAL A 212 -3.62 26.36 -0.45
N PHE A 213 -4.75 25.71 -0.73
CA PHE A 213 -4.83 24.64 -1.72
C PHE A 213 -4.61 25.16 -3.15
N GLN A 214 -5.28 26.24 -3.54
CA GLN A 214 -5.13 26.83 -4.88
C GLN A 214 -3.72 27.37 -5.09
N GLU A 215 -3.09 27.99 -4.09
CA GLU A 215 -1.71 28.46 -4.20
C GLU A 215 -0.70 27.30 -4.31
N LYS A 216 -0.90 26.21 -3.56
CA LYS A 216 -0.10 24.98 -3.75
C LYS A 216 -0.30 24.34 -5.12
N LYS A 217 -1.55 24.32 -5.62
CA LYS A 217 -1.88 23.84 -6.96
C LYS A 217 -1.16 24.67 -8.01
N ARG A 218 -1.31 26.00 -7.96
CA ARG A 218 -0.65 26.97 -8.85
C ARG A 218 0.87 26.80 -8.83
N GLN A 219 1.48 26.68 -7.65
CA GLN A 219 2.92 26.47 -7.52
C GLN A 219 3.37 25.13 -8.13
N MET A 220 2.57 24.06 -8.00
CA MET A 220 2.84 22.76 -8.63
C MET A 220 2.69 22.83 -10.16
N GLU A 221 1.67 23.52 -10.67
CA GLU A 221 1.45 23.76 -12.10
C GLU A 221 2.63 24.55 -12.70
N THR A 222 3.01 25.69 -12.11
CA THR A 222 4.20 26.46 -12.54
C THR A 222 5.48 25.62 -12.45
N SER A 223 5.67 24.80 -11.42
CA SER A 223 6.84 23.91 -11.31
C SER A 223 6.86 22.82 -12.39
N SER A 224 5.68 22.35 -12.81
CA SER A 224 5.51 21.38 -13.90
C SER A 224 5.76 22.02 -15.28
N GLU A 225 5.29 23.26 -15.48
CA GLU A 225 5.58 24.05 -16.68
C GLU A 225 7.08 24.37 -16.80
N GLU A 226 7.72 24.79 -15.70
CA GLU A 226 9.16 24.96 -15.64
C GLU A 226 9.91 23.66 -15.95
N PHE A 227 9.49 22.52 -15.39
CA PHE A 227 10.09 21.24 -15.69
C PHE A 227 9.93 20.85 -17.17
N ALA A 228 8.73 21.02 -17.74
CA ALA A 228 8.46 20.75 -19.15
C ALA A 228 9.28 21.66 -20.08
N ALA A 229 9.42 22.95 -19.74
CA ALA A 229 10.26 23.89 -20.48
C ALA A 229 11.76 23.54 -20.40
N ARG A 230 12.25 23.16 -19.21
CA ARG A 230 13.63 22.67 -19.02
C ARG A 230 13.87 21.35 -19.77
N LEU A 231 12.92 20.42 -19.75
CA LEU A 231 13.00 19.15 -20.47
C LEU A 231 13.03 19.35 -21.98
N LYS A 232 12.12 20.17 -22.52
CA LYS A 232 12.11 20.58 -23.93
C LYS A 232 13.46 21.20 -24.31
N LYS A 233 13.94 22.16 -23.52
CA LYS A 233 15.25 22.79 -23.71
C LYS A 233 16.40 21.76 -23.71
N VAL A 234 16.41 20.77 -22.82
CA VAL A 234 17.43 19.69 -22.82
C VAL A 234 17.32 18.78 -24.04
N CYS A 235 16.11 18.56 -24.59
CA CYS A 235 15.92 17.82 -25.83
C CYS A 235 16.36 18.62 -27.09
N GLU A 236 16.33 19.95 -27.02
CA GLU A 236 16.77 20.86 -28.09
C GLU A 236 18.27 21.20 -28.02
N GLU A 237 18.84 21.37 -26.81
CA GLU A 237 20.27 21.65 -26.58
C GLU A 237 21.15 20.40 -26.66
N LYS A 238 20.62 19.19 -26.43
CA LYS A 238 21.35 17.97 -26.75
C LYS A 238 21.59 17.95 -28.26
N PRO A 239 22.85 17.94 -28.75
CA PRO A 239 23.10 17.61 -30.13
C PRO A 239 22.66 16.16 -30.30
N GLN A 240 21.57 15.93 -31.01
CA GLN A 240 21.32 14.60 -31.55
C GLN A 240 22.55 14.23 -32.37
N VAL A 241 23.08 13.02 -32.13
CA VAL A 241 24.23 12.52 -32.88
C VAL A 241 23.69 12.03 -34.22
N ASN A 242 23.31 13.00 -35.06
CA ASN A 242 22.76 12.80 -36.39
C ASN A 242 23.70 11.88 -37.18
N GLU A 243 23.15 11.03 -38.04
CA GLU A 243 23.91 10.01 -38.78
C GLU A 243 25.16 10.58 -39.46
N ALA A 244 25.05 11.75 -40.11
CA ALA A 244 26.19 12.44 -40.74
C ALA A 244 27.31 12.86 -39.74
N LYS A 245 26.96 13.19 -38.49
CA LYS A 245 27.92 13.55 -37.44
C LYS A 245 28.47 12.32 -36.71
N TYR A 246 27.72 11.21 -36.66
CA TYR A 246 28.25 9.90 -36.28
C TYR A 246 29.26 9.40 -37.33
N ALA A 247 28.87 9.36 -38.61
CA ALA A 247 29.70 8.98 -39.73
C ALA A 247 30.98 9.82 -39.83
N SER A 248 30.87 11.15 -39.74
CA SER A 248 32.03 12.06 -39.68
C SER A 248 32.98 11.70 -38.52
N MET A 249 32.45 11.36 -37.33
CA MET A 249 33.28 10.95 -36.19
C MET A 249 33.96 9.60 -36.43
N VAL A 250 33.26 8.63 -37.01
CA VAL A 250 33.80 7.31 -37.38
C VAL A 250 34.89 7.45 -38.44
N GLU A 251 34.69 8.30 -39.45
CA GLU A 251 35.68 8.60 -40.49
C GLU A 251 36.92 9.31 -39.92
N ASP A 252 36.73 10.24 -38.99
CA ASP A 252 37.80 10.92 -38.25
C ASP A 252 38.66 9.93 -37.46
N TRP A 253 38.04 8.95 -36.79
CA TRP A 253 38.74 7.90 -36.04
C TRP A 253 39.39 6.86 -36.96
N SER A 254 38.75 6.49 -38.07
CA SER A 254 39.31 5.62 -39.11
C SER A 254 40.59 6.22 -39.69
N ASN A 255 40.56 7.49 -40.08
CA ASN A 255 41.74 8.22 -40.58
C ASN A 255 42.85 8.37 -39.52
N LYS A 256 42.52 8.54 -38.23
CA LYS A 256 43.51 8.53 -37.13
C LYS A 256 44.16 7.16 -36.96
N MET A 257 43.40 6.07 -37.04
CA MET A 257 43.92 4.71 -36.99
C MET A 257 44.77 4.36 -38.21
N LEU A 258 44.36 4.77 -39.42
CA LEU A 258 45.12 4.56 -40.65
C LEU A 258 46.48 5.25 -40.58
N ARG A 259 46.52 6.53 -40.19
CA ARG A 259 47.79 7.26 -40.00
C ARG A 259 48.67 6.63 -38.92
N ALA A 260 48.09 6.18 -37.80
CA ALA A 260 48.85 5.48 -36.76
C ALA A 260 49.45 4.14 -37.25
N TYR A 261 48.75 3.44 -38.15
CA TYR A 261 49.24 2.23 -38.81
C TYR A 261 50.33 2.52 -39.85
N GLU A 262 50.21 3.59 -40.64
CA GLU A 262 51.25 4.07 -41.55
C GLU A 262 52.52 4.47 -40.79
N ASP A 263 52.38 5.24 -39.70
CA ASP A 263 53.45 5.59 -38.76
C ASP A 263 54.14 4.35 -38.19
N TYR A 264 53.37 3.33 -37.81
CA TYR A 264 53.89 2.06 -37.32
C TYR A 264 54.65 1.29 -38.40
N LYS A 265 54.14 1.25 -39.64
CA LYS A 265 54.79 0.63 -40.79
C LYS A 265 56.12 1.34 -41.13
N ILE A 266 56.13 2.67 -41.17
CA ILE A 266 57.36 3.46 -41.40
C ILE A 266 58.39 3.19 -40.29
N LYS A 267 57.96 3.06 -39.03
CA LYS A 267 58.85 2.69 -37.91
C LYS A 267 59.39 1.26 -38.05
N GLN A 268 58.57 0.28 -38.46
CA GLN A 268 59.01 -1.08 -38.79
C GLN A 268 60.05 -1.11 -39.91
N GLU A 269 59.81 -0.38 -41.00
CA GLU A 269 60.72 -0.31 -42.15
C GLU A 269 62.03 0.42 -41.78
N ALA A 270 61.98 1.50 -40.99
CA ALA A 270 63.15 2.19 -40.48
C ALA A 270 64.00 1.33 -39.52
N ILE A 271 63.38 0.45 -38.72
CA ILE A 271 64.10 -0.54 -37.89
C ILE A 271 64.85 -1.54 -38.77
N ARG A 272 64.19 -2.10 -39.80
CA ARG A 272 64.83 -3.04 -40.75
C ARG A 272 65.96 -2.38 -41.54
N ALA A 273 65.77 -1.13 -41.96
CA ALA A 273 66.81 -0.36 -42.65
C ALA A 273 68.03 -0.11 -41.75
N LYS A 274 67.82 0.21 -40.47
CA LYS A 274 68.92 0.32 -39.49
C LYS A 274 69.66 -1.00 -39.30
N GLN A 275 68.93 -2.10 -39.12
CA GLN A 275 69.53 -3.44 -39.01
C GLN A 275 70.35 -3.82 -40.26
N LEU A 276 69.93 -3.39 -41.45
CA LEU A 276 70.65 -3.65 -42.70
C LEU A 276 71.94 -2.82 -42.78
N VAL A 277 71.90 -1.53 -42.42
CA VAL A 277 73.09 -0.66 -42.37
C VAL A 277 74.07 -1.09 -41.26
N GLU A 278 73.58 -1.49 -40.09
CA GLU A 278 74.37 -2.06 -39.00
C GLU A 278 75.07 -3.36 -39.45
N ARG A 279 74.37 -4.21 -40.20
CA ARG A 279 74.95 -5.41 -40.82
C ARG A 279 76.01 -5.08 -41.90
N GLU A 280 75.82 -4.01 -42.67
CA GLU A 280 76.78 -3.55 -43.67
C GLU A 280 78.04 -2.95 -43.03
N GLN A 281 77.89 -2.17 -41.94
CA GLN A 281 79.02 -1.65 -41.15
C GLN A 281 79.84 -2.78 -40.51
N LEU A 282 79.19 -3.79 -39.91
CA LEU A 282 79.86 -4.97 -39.38
C LEU A 282 80.61 -5.77 -40.46
N ALA A 283 80.14 -5.74 -41.72
CA ALA A 283 80.82 -6.35 -42.85
C ALA A 283 82.11 -5.60 -43.26
N GLU A 284 82.09 -4.27 -43.23
CA GLU A 284 83.26 -3.44 -43.53
C GLU A 284 84.29 -3.45 -42.38
N GLU A 285 83.86 -3.43 -41.13
CA GLU A 285 84.76 -3.44 -39.96
C GLU A 285 85.38 -4.83 -39.69
N THR A 286 84.66 -5.92 -39.96
CA THR A 286 85.10 -7.29 -39.61
C THR A 286 84.98 -8.31 -40.76
N PRO A 287 85.54 -8.07 -41.96
CA PRO A 287 85.24 -8.85 -43.17
C PRO A 287 85.50 -10.36 -43.07
N ILE A 288 86.50 -10.79 -42.29
CA ILE A 288 86.82 -12.22 -42.05
C ILE A 288 85.82 -12.88 -41.08
N LEU A 289 85.30 -12.11 -40.11
CA LEU A 289 84.30 -12.59 -39.16
C LEU A 289 82.90 -12.60 -39.78
N TYR A 290 82.61 -11.62 -40.63
CA TYR A 290 81.35 -11.47 -41.34
C TYR A 290 81.10 -12.62 -42.33
N SER A 291 82.07 -12.95 -43.20
CA SER A 291 81.91 -14.08 -44.14
C SER A 291 81.67 -15.41 -43.41
N LEU A 292 82.33 -15.63 -42.27
CA LEU A 292 82.18 -16.81 -41.43
C LEU A 292 80.82 -16.87 -40.69
N THR A 293 80.10 -15.76 -40.55
CA THR A 293 78.87 -15.67 -39.72
C THR A 293 77.58 -15.52 -40.54
N VAL A 294 77.61 -14.95 -41.75
CA VAL A 294 76.45 -14.90 -42.66
C VAL A 294 76.55 -15.80 -43.89
N GLY A 295 77.74 -16.33 -44.21
CA GLY A 295 77.98 -17.21 -45.35
C GLY A 295 77.93 -16.53 -46.72
N ASP A 296 78.47 -17.20 -47.74
CA ASP A 296 78.60 -16.67 -49.12
C ASP A 296 77.26 -16.58 -49.90
N THR A 297 76.11 -16.71 -49.21
CA THR A 297 74.77 -16.71 -49.80
C THR A 297 73.94 -15.51 -49.34
N SER A 298 74.41 -14.29 -49.61
CA SER A 298 73.67 -13.05 -49.32
C SER A 298 73.94 -11.98 -50.39
N PRO A 299 72.92 -11.47 -51.11
CA PRO A 299 73.13 -10.53 -52.22
C PRO A 299 73.49 -9.12 -51.71
N SER A 300 74.73 -8.69 -51.98
CA SER A 300 75.22 -7.33 -51.68
C SER A 300 74.83 -6.35 -52.80
N PRO A 301 74.45 -5.08 -52.49
CA PRO A 301 73.62 -4.25 -53.38
C PRO A 301 74.38 -3.53 -54.52
N LYS A 302 75.15 -4.26 -55.32
CA LYS A 302 75.83 -3.73 -56.54
C LYS A 302 75.54 -4.57 -57.78
N ARG A 303 74.28 -4.57 -58.22
CA ARG A 303 73.89 -4.80 -59.62
C ARG A 303 72.54 -4.15 -59.93
N LYS A 304 72.54 -3.16 -60.83
CA LYS A 304 71.34 -2.72 -61.55
C LYS A 304 71.36 -3.42 -62.91
N GLU A 305 70.47 -4.37 -63.13
CA GLU A 305 70.00 -4.75 -64.46
C GLU A 305 68.47 -4.83 -64.42
N VAL A 306 67.86 -4.83 -65.61
CA VAL A 306 66.42 -4.68 -65.84
C VAL A 306 65.82 -5.97 -66.39
N ASP A 307 64.53 -6.14 -66.13
CA ASP A 307 63.53 -6.90 -66.90
C ASP A 307 63.86 -8.33 -67.36
N ASP A 308 63.15 -9.31 -66.79
CA ASP A 308 62.22 -10.14 -67.59
C ASP A 308 61.10 -10.70 -66.68
N ALA A 309 60.04 -11.28 -67.25
CA ALA A 309 58.80 -11.61 -66.54
C ALA A 309 58.26 -13.04 -66.79
N SER A 310 57.63 -13.60 -65.75
CA SER A 310 56.67 -14.73 -65.82
C SER A 310 57.28 -16.11 -66.21
N PRO A 311 56.54 -17.25 -66.20
CA PRO A 311 55.09 -17.41 -65.97
C PRO A 311 54.67 -18.55 -64.99
N MET A 312 53.35 -18.82 -64.99
CA MET A 312 52.64 -20.04 -64.57
C MET A 312 52.41 -20.32 -63.06
N ASP A 313 51.34 -21.03 -62.67
CA ASP A 313 50.22 -21.60 -63.47
C ASP A 313 48.85 -21.31 -62.79
N THR A 314 47.81 -21.11 -63.60
CA THR A 314 46.43 -20.92 -63.16
C THR A 314 45.62 -22.19 -63.40
N ARG A 315 44.92 -22.71 -62.39
CA ARG A 315 43.87 -23.72 -62.59
C ARG A 315 42.60 -23.35 -61.85
N GLU A 316 41.75 -22.60 -62.56
CA GLU A 316 40.31 -22.81 -62.40
C GLU A 316 40.01 -24.28 -62.72
N ASN A 317 39.05 -24.87 -62.02
CA ASN A 317 38.16 -25.81 -62.67
C ASN A 317 36.75 -25.59 -62.13
N LYS A 318 35.80 -25.45 -63.05
CA LYS A 318 34.49 -24.86 -62.79
C LYS A 318 33.44 -25.72 -63.46
N ASP A 319 32.76 -26.53 -62.67
CA ASP A 319 31.50 -27.14 -63.06
C ASP A 319 30.47 -27.03 -61.95
N LYS A 320 29.22 -27.33 -62.30
CA LYS A 320 28.02 -26.68 -61.75
C LYS A 320 26.87 -27.70 -61.69
N ILE A 321 25.83 -27.37 -60.91
CA ILE A 321 24.39 -27.75 -61.04
C ILE A 321 23.81 -28.52 -59.83
N GLU A 322 22.59 -28.10 -59.45
CA GLU A 322 21.52 -28.73 -58.64
C GLU A 322 21.66 -29.00 -57.11
N ASP A 323 20.87 -28.20 -56.36
CA ASP A 323 20.11 -28.56 -55.14
C ASP A 323 19.26 -29.85 -55.31
N PRO A 324 18.76 -30.56 -54.26
CA PRO A 324 18.15 -29.96 -53.05
C PRO A 324 18.24 -30.74 -51.70
N GLU A 325 17.43 -30.28 -50.74
CA GLU A 325 16.92 -30.91 -49.50
C GLU A 325 17.85 -31.14 -48.28
N PRO A 326 17.51 -30.53 -47.12
CA PRO A 326 17.90 -30.98 -45.79
C PRO A 326 16.77 -31.80 -45.13
N ALA A 327 16.87 -33.13 -45.16
CA ALA A 327 15.90 -34.01 -44.51
C ALA A 327 16.28 -34.35 -43.04
N SER A 328 15.45 -33.86 -42.10
CA SER A 328 15.07 -34.47 -40.80
C SER A 328 16.21 -34.90 -39.80
N VAL A 329 15.99 -35.20 -38.51
CA VAL A 329 14.82 -35.60 -37.69
C VAL A 329 14.79 -34.83 -36.34
N THR A 330 13.59 -34.82 -35.75
CA THR A 330 13.03 -34.22 -34.51
C THR A 330 13.82 -34.41 -33.17
N GLU A 331 13.37 -34.02 -31.95
CA GLU A 331 12.15 -33.43 -31.32
C GLU A 331 12.66 -32.48 -30.17
N GLU A 332 11.95 -31.74 -29.31
CA GLU A 332 10.54 -31.55 -28.88
C GLU A 332 10.21 -30.03 -28.78
N ALA A 333 8.97 -29.59 -29.02
CA ALA A 333 7.90 -29.32 -28.03
C ALA A 333 8.30 -28.46 -26.79
N GLY A 334 7.66 -27.31 -26.50
CA GLY A 334 6.50 -26.71 -27.18
C GLY A 334 6.22 -25.21 -26.91
N LYS A 335 5.29 -24.69 -27.71
CA LYS A 335 4.67 -23.34 -27.73
C LYS A 335 3.23 -23.45 -27.14
N PRO A 336 2.38 -22.39 -26.98
CA PRO A 336 2.28 -21.09 -27.68
C PRO A 336 2.43 -19.85 -26.76
N ALA A 337 2.65 -18.60 -27.19
CA ALA A 337 2.42 -17.82 -28.45
C ALA A 337 1.24 -16.84 -28.38
N VAL A 338 1.51 -15.61 -28.81
CA VAL A 338 0.58 -14.46 -28.90
C VAL A 338 0.08 -14.33 -30.35
N PRO A 339 -1.17 -13.93 -30.62
CA PRO A 339 -1.60 -13.43 -31.92
C PRO A 339 -1.52 -11.89 -32.01
N ASP A 340 -1.47 -11.38 -33.24
CA ASP A 340 -1.10 -9.99 -33.58
C ASP A 340 -2.20 -9.27 -34.39
N ALA A 341 -2.00 -7.97 -34.63
CA ALA A 341 -2.55 -7.15 -35.72
C ALA A 341 -4.07 -6.85 -35.79
N SER A 342 -4.38 -5.59 -35.50
CA SER A 342 -5.05 -4.64 -36.42
C SER A 342 -6.43 -4.97 -37.04
N SER A 343 -7.45 -4.15 -36.74
CA SER A 343 -7.83 -3.02 -37.62
C SER A 343 -9.08 -2.27 -37.09
N ASN A 344 -9.24 -1.01 -37.53
CA ASN A 344 -10.30 -0.08 -37.16
C ASN A 344 -11.73 -0.59 -37.48
N ASN A 345 -12.70 -0.15 -36.68
CA ASN A 345 -13.75 0.69 -37.24
C ASN A 345 -14.23 1.73 -36.21
N VAL A 346 -14.76 2.84 -36.72
CA VAL A 346 -15.44 3.90 -35.96
C VAL A 346 -16.94 3.71 -36.18
N ASP A 347 -17.74 3.89 -35.14
CA ASP A 347 -19.11 4.36 -35.31
C ASP A 347 -19.50 5.27 -34.13
N GLU A 348 -20.38 6.22 -34.42
CA GLU A 348 -20.80 7.33 -33.56
C GLU A 348 -22.27 7.17 -33.23
N GLU A 349 -22.64 6.98 -31.96
CA GLU A 349 -24.03 7.18 -31.55
C GLU A 349 -24.16 7.75 -30.14
N THR A 350 -25.08 8.69 -29.99
CA THR A 350 -25.36 9.47 -28.79
C THR A 350 -26.82 9.22 -28.38
N GLN A 351 -27.09 8.93 -27.09
CA GLN A 351 -28.23 9.51 -26.34
C GLN A 351 -28.25 9.09 -24.83
N PRO A 352 -29.04 9.76 -23.96
CA PRO A 352 -28.79 9.81 -22.51
C PRO A 352 -29.74 8.96 -21.64
N PRO A 353 -29.44 8.84 -20.33
CA PRO A 353 -30.41 8.35 -19.34
C PRO A 353 -31.44 9.43 -18.94
N SER A 354 -32.70 9.17 -19.25
CA SER A 354 -33.86 9.69 -18.49
C SER A 354 -34.16 8.70 -17.34
N GLY A 355 -34.66 9.07 -16.16
CA GLY A 355 -35.05 10.40 -15.66
C GLY A 355 -36.17 10.23 -14.61
N ALA A 356 -36.12 10.95 -13.48
CA ALA A 356 -37.16 10.90 -12.43
C ALA A 356 -37.03 12.05 -11.39
N GLU A 357 -37.36 13.28 -11.78
CA GLU A 357 -37.73 14.33 -10.82
C GLU A 357 -39.23 14.60 -10.92
N THR A 358 -39.88 14.91 -9.80
CA THR A 358 -41.35 15.05 -9.71
C THR A 358 -41.71 16.44 -9.21
N GLU A 359 -41.92 17.37 -10.14
CA GLU A 359 -42.35 18.73 -9.84
C GLU A 359 -43.84 18.90 -10.19
N ASN A 360 -44.67 19.10 -9.17
CA ASN A 360 -46.09 19.42 -9.35
C ASN A 360 -46.25 20.91 -9.65
N GLN A 361 -46.87 21.24 -10.78
CA GLN A 361 -47.44 22.56 -11.01
C GLN A 361 -48.84 22.61 -10.39
N GLU A 362 -49.14 23.59 -9.54
CA GLU A 362 -50.49 23.85 -9.06
C GLU A 362 -50.89 25.31 -9.32
N ALA A 363 -52.20 25.52 -9.54
CA ALA A 363 -52.75 26.63 -10.27
C ALA A 363 -52.71 28.00 -9.56
N VAL A 364 -52.67 29.05 -10.39
CA VAL A 364 -53.14 30.39 -10.01
C VAL A 364 -54.68 30.44 -10.14
N PRO A 365 -55.41 30.90 -9.11
CA PRO A 365 -56.76 31.40 -9.26
C PRO A 365 -56.79 32.93 -9.17
N ALA A 366 -57.46 33.58 -10.13
CA ALA A 366 -57.90 34.96 -10.02
C ALA A 366 -59.44 34.97 -9.94
N THR A 367 -59.99 35.67 -8.95
CA THR A 367 -61.43 35.95 -8.82
C THR A 367 -61.64 37.36 -8.28
N GLU A 368 -62.78 37.94 -8.63
CA GLU A 368 -63.03 39.39 -8.58
C GLU A 368 -63.60 39.90 -7.24
N GLU A 369 -63.86 41.21 -7.20
CA GLU A 369 -64.33 42.00 -6.06
C GLU A 369 -65.73 41.59 -5.54
N VAL A 370 -65.93 41.66 -4.22
CA VAL A 370 -67.21 42.10 -3.64
C VAL A 370 -66.93 43.01 -2.44
N SER A 371 -67.48 44.23 -2.45
CA SER A 371 -67.41 45.20 -1.36
C SER A 371 -68.55 45.01 -0.35
N THR A 372 -68.34 45.28 0.95
CA THR A 372 -69.28 45.90 1.91
C THR A 372 -68.67 46.02 3.32
N THR A 373 -68.87 47.19 3.97
CA THR A 373 -68.55 47.53 5.39
C THR A 373 -67.08 47.48 5.84
N ALA A 374 -66.60 48.42 6.68
CA ALA A 374 -67.23 49.63 7.26
C ALA A 374 -66.18 50.75 7.42
#